data_AF-L0MG78-F1
#
_entry.id   AF-L0MG78-F1
#
_cell.length_a   1.000
_cell.length_b   1.000
_cell.length_c   1.000
_cell.angle_alpha   90.00
_cell.angle_beta   90.00
_cell.angle_gamma   90.00
#
_symmetry.space_group_name_H-M   'P 1'
#
loop_
_entity.id
_entity.type
_entity.pdbx_description
1 polymer ?
#
loop_
_entity_poly.entity_id
_entity_poly.type
_entity_poly.pdbx_seq_one_letter_code
_entity_poly.pdbx_strand_id
1 'polypeptide(L)'
;MPLRFTQLTTRKAAELAAIERAVATIAFTPDGTILRANDLFLQLMGYTRQEVVGQSHRIFCEAAYAASADYRRHWQRLAEGQAISDTVQRRRKNGEPLWLQGTYTPVFDRRGRVCEIIKIASDVTARIVRDQEHVSLLTALSRSMAMITFSPQGVILDANDNMLALMGYSLAEARGQSHRMLCPAEYVASADYQQHWQRLARGEYITGRFERVNRQGARVWLEASYNPILDNEGRVVKVVKIAQDITRVMQQQQQEEALMRDVHQLSLDTDRSAAQGADIVQRAVDGMQQVETAAQHTSQLIGELGDYSQQIDTLVAAMRKIAAQTNLLAINAAIEAAHAAEHGRGFAVVAGEVRALAEQSRKAAVEIEGMTKAIQHGVAAAIDGMATCVAQAGGGVTLTRDAGAVIHQVNLGMQDVVKLMQAFRSVKQEETVD
;
A
#
# COMPACT_ATOMS: atom_id res chain seq x y z
N MET A 1 -88.34 9.39 -44.98
CA MET A 1 -87.38 8.53 -44.25
C MET A 1 -86.05 8.21 -45.00
N PRO A 2 -85.51 9.00 -45.97
CA PRO A 2 -84.19 8.71 -46.57
C PRO A 2 -83.00 9.46 -45.93
N LEU A 3 -83.24 10.52 -45.15
CA LEU A 3 -82.18 11.41 -44.62
C LEU A 3 -81.30 10.77 -43.52
N ARG A 4 -81.78 9.76 -42.78
CA ARG A 4 -81.03 9.12 -41.69
C ARG A 4 -79.97 8.11 -42.15
N PHE A 5 -80.18 7.42 -43.28
CA PHE A 5 -79.24 6.41 -43.78
C PHE A 5 -77.99 7.03 -44.39
N THR A 6 -78.16 8.13 -45.14
CA THR A 6 -77.06 8.88 -45.75
C THR A 6 -76.19 9.55 -44.68
N GLN A 7 -76.77 10.11 -43.62
CA GLN A 7 -76.01 10.73 -42.51
C GLN A 7 -75.16 9.72 -41.72
N LEU A 8 -75.62 8.48 -41.57
CA LEU A 8 -74.89 7.39 -40.88
C LEU A 8 -73.67 6.91 -41.68
N THR A 9 -73.75 6.85 -43.00
CA THR A 9 -72.60 6.55 -43.87
C THR A 9 -71.61 7.72 -43.92
N THR A 10 -72.05 8.97 -43.92
CA THR A 10 -71.14 10.14 -43.90
C THR A 10 -70.38 10.25 -42.58
N ARG A 11 -71.03 9.95 -41.44
CA ARG A 11 -70.38 10.02 -40.12
C ARG A 11 -69.32 8.92 -39.93
N LYS A 12 -69.63 7.66 -40.28
CA LYS A 12 -68.66 6.56 -40.19
C LYS A 12 -67.44 6.78 -41.11
N ALA A 13 -67.66 7.33 -42.30
CA ALA A 13 -66.58 7.72 -43.20
C ALA A 13 -65.72 8.86 -42.61
N ALA A 14 -66.35 9.85 -41.98
CA ALA A 14 -65.63 10.94 -41.31
C ALA A 14 -64.82 10.46 -40.09
N GLU A 15 -65.36 9.52 -39.29
CA GLU A 15 -64.67 8.90 -38.16
C GLU A 15 -63.45 8.09 -38.62
N LEU A 16 -63.59 7.27 -39.66
CA LEU A 16 -62.47 6.51 -40.24
C LEU A 16 -61.40 7.45 -40.82
N ALA A 17 -61.81 8.50 -41.54
CA ALA A 17 -60.87 9.49 -42.07
C ALA A 17 -60.14 10.27 -40.96
N ALA A 18 -60.77 10.47 -39.80
CA ALA A 18 -60.11 11.07 -38.65
C ALA A 18 -59.03 10.14 -38.06
N ILE A 19 -59.31 8.83 -37.96
CA ILE A 19 -58.33 7.83 -37.53
C ILE A 19 -57.19 7.73 -38.54
N GLU A 20 -57.48 7.63 -39.83
CA GLU A 20 -56.45 7.57 -40.89
C GLU A 20 -55.57 8.82 -40.96
N ARG A 21 -56.00 9.97 -40.43
CA ARG A 21 -55.15 11.17 -40.30
C ARG A 21 -54.29 11.19 -39.04
N ALA A 22 -54.56 10.33 -38.06
CA ALA A 22 -53.88 10.31 -36.76
C ALA A 22 -52.86 9.18 -36.63
N VAL A 23 -53.03 8.07 -37.37
CA VAL A 23 -52.19 6.89 -37.25
C VAL A 23 -51.73 6.35 -38.61
N ALA A 24 -50.49 5.84 -38.68
CA ALA A 24 -49.99 5.23 -39.90
C ALA A 24 -50.79 3.96 -40.22
N THR A 25 -51.40 3.92 -41.41
CA THR A 25 -52.35 2.87 -41.81
C THR A 25 -52.02 2.37 -43.21
N ILE A 26 -52.06 1.06 -43.39
CA ILE A 26 -51.87 0.38 -44.67
C ILE A 26 -52.85 -0.78 -44.79
N ALA A 27 -53.41 -0.99 -45.98
CA ALA A 27 -54.34 -2.05 -46.27
C ALA A 27 -53.80 -3.00 -47.34
N PHE A 28 -54.14 -4.27 -47.19
CA PHE A 28 -53.67 -5.36 -48.05
C PHE A 28 -54.83 -6.26 -48.47
N THR A 29 -54.64 -6.97 -49.57
CA THR A 29 -55.43 -8.17 -49.89
C THR A 29 -55.11 -9.29 -48.89
N PRO A 30 -55.92 -10.36 -48.81
CA PRO A 30 -55.65 -11.51 -47.93
C PRO A 30 -54.32 -12.23 -48.20
N ASP A 31 -53.77 -12.14 -49.42
CA ASP A 31 -52.45 -12.67 -49.81
C ASP A 31 -51.28 -11.70 -49.51
N GLY A 32 -51.56 -10.52 -48.99
CA GLY A 32 -50.55 -9.54 -48.59
C GLY A 32 -50.07 -8.59 -49.69
N THR A 33 -50.83 -8.47 -50.78
CA THR A 33 -50.62 -7.44 -51.81
C THR A 33 -51.17 -6.10 -51.30
N ILE A 34 -50.40 -5.03 -51.43
CA ILE A 34 -50.73 -3.71 -50.87
C ILE A 34 -51.82 -3.05 -51.71
N LEU A 35 -52.96 -2.73 -51.08
CA LEU A 35 -54.09 -2.04 -51.71
C LEU A 35 -53.95 -0.53 -51.63
N ARG A 36 -53.65 -0.01 -50.43
CA ARG A 36 -53.47 1.42 -50.16
C ARG A 36 -52.64 1.63 -48.90
N ALA A 37 -51.95 2.76 -48.82
CA ALA A 37 -51.30 3.24 -47.61
C ALA A 37 -51.58 4.74 -47.47
N ASN A 38 -51.80 5.21 -46.25
CA ASN A 38 -51.94 6.63 -45.99
C ASN A 38 -50.59 7.34 -45.98
N ASP A 39 -50.61 8.68 -46.03
CA ASP A 39 -49.39 9.46 -46.16
C ASP A 39 -48.48 9.35 -44.93
N LEU A 40 -49.06 9.14 -43.73
CA LEU A 40 -48.31 8.87 -42.50
C LEU A 40 -47.49 7.58 -42.60
N PHE A 41 -48.07 6.49 -43.12
CA PHE A 41 -47.35 5.23 -43.32
C PHE A 41 -46.27 5.36 -44.41
N LEU A 42 -46.58 6.05 -45.49
CA LEU A 42 -45.64 6.28 -46.59
C LEU A 42 -44.42 7.09 -46.13
N GLN A 43 -44.64 8.20 -45.43
CA GLN A 43 -43.58 9.00 -44.80
C GLN A 43 -42.78 8.17 -43.79
N LEU A 44 -43.48 7.40 -42.95
CA LEU A 44 -42.85 6.53 -41.97
C LEU A 44 -41.96 5.45 -42.60
N MET A 45 -42.32 4.91 -43.77
CA MET A 45 -41.52 3.87 -44.43
C MET A 45 -40.52 4.43 -45.45
N GLY A 46 -40.65 5.71 -45.83
CA GLY A 46 -39.82 6.37 -46.83
C GLY A 46 -40.16 6.00 -48.29
N TYR A 47 -41.38 5.53 -48.54
CA TYR A 47 -41.83 5.14 -49.88
C TYR A 47 -42.88 6.13 -50.42
N THR A 48 -42.99 6.22 -51.74
CA THR A 48 -44.13 6.89 -52.39
C THR A 48 -45.28 5.91 -52.62
N ARG A 49 -46.50 6.44 -52.80
CA ARG A 49 -47.69 5.60 -53.01
C ARG A 49 -47.57 4.69 -54.25
N GLN A 50 -47.01 5.21 -55.34
CA GLN A 50 -46.83 4.47 -56.60
C GLN A 50 -45.83 3.31 -56.46
N GLU A 51 -44.87 3.43 -55.55
CA GLU A 51 -43.87 2.38 -55.30
C GLU A 51 -44.40 1.22 -54.47
N VAL A 52 -45.47 1.42 -53.69
CA VAL A 52 -45.98 0.39 -52.76
C VAL A 52 -47.28 -0.25 -53.22
N VAL A 53 -48.19 0.48 -53.88
CA VAL A 53 -49.48 -0.09 -54.29
C VAL A 53 -49.27 -1.17 -55.34
N GLY A 54 -49.90 -2.34 -55.13
CA GLY A 54 -49.74 -3.53 -55.96
C GLY A 54 -48.48 -4.36 -55.65
N GLN A 55 -47.57 -3.88 -54.79
CA GLN A 55 -46.43 -4.67 -54.33
C GLN A 55 -46.82 -5.59 -53.17
N SER A 56 -45.99 -6.61 -52.92
CA SER A 56 -46.15 -7.47 -51.74
C SER A 56 -45.64 -6.78 -50.48
N HIS A 57 -46.30 -7.01 -49.34
CA HIS A 57 -45.81 -6.58 -48.01
C HIS A 57 -44.35 -6.98 -47.73
N ARG A 58 -43.82 -8.00 -48.41
CA ARG A 58 -42.42 -8.43 -48.36
C ARG A 58 -41.40 -7.30 -48.54
N ILE A 59 -41.74 -6.25 -49.28
CA ILE A 59 -40.84 -5.09 -49.48
C ILE A 59 -40.45 -4.36 -48.19
N PHE A 60 -41.24 -4.53 -47.11
CA PHE A 60 -40.97 -3.95 -45.80
C PHE A 60 -40.24 -4.91 -44.85
N CYS A 61 -39.95 -6.13 -45.28
CA CYS A 61 -39.41 -7.19 -44.43
C CYS A 61 -37.93 -7.48 -44.74
N GLU A 62 -37.23 -8.07 -43.78
CA GLU A 62 -35.95 -8.70 -44.08
C GLU A 62 -36.13 -9.91 -45.01
N ALA A 63 -35.18 -10.15 -45.91
CA ALA A 63 -35.27 -11.23 -46.88
C ALA A 63 -35.43 -12.62 -46.23
N ALA A 64 -34.70 -12.88 -45.14
CA ALA A 64 -34.79 -14.13 -44.39
C ALA A 64 -36.19 -14.36 -43.80
N TYR A 65 -36.78 -13.32 -43.19
CA TYR A 65 -38.15 -13.40 -42.67
C TYR A 65 -39.17 -13.56 -43.79
N ALA A 66 -39.05 -12.80 -44.88
CA ALA A 66 -39.98 -12.90 -46.01
C ALA A 66 -40.02 -14.30 -46.66
N ALA A 67 -38.93 -15.06 -46.56
CA ALA A 67 -38.83 -16.44 -47.06
C ALA A 67 -39.33 -17.50 -46.06
N SER A 68 -39.55 -17.13 -44.79
CA SER A 68 -39.78 -18.08 -43.70
C SER A 68 -41.19 -18.71 -43.73
N ALA A 69 -41.34 -19.82 -43.00
CA ALA A 69 -42.65 -20.42 -42.74
C ALA A 69 -43.54 -19.50 -41.89
N ASP A 70 -42.95 -18.72 -40.98
CA ASP A 70 -43.67 -17.78 -40.12
C ASP A 70 -44.33 -16.67 -40.91
N TYR A 71 -43.68 -16.15 -41.95
CA TYR A 71 -44.28 -15.17 -42.85
C TYR A 71 -45.51 -15.73 -43.57
N ARG A 72 -45.42 -16.97 -44.07
CA ARG A 72 -46.56 -17.63 -44.73
C ARG A 72 -47.71 -17.86 -43.75
N ARG A 73 -47.39 -18.34 -42.55
CA ARG A 73 -48.36 -18.56 -41.47
C ARG A 73 -49.03 -17.26 -41.01
N HIS A 74 -48.29 -16.14 -40.98
CA HIS A 74 -48.83 -14.83 -40.62
C HIS A 74 -49.99 -14.43 -41.54
N TRP A 75 -49.79 -14.51 -42.86
CA TRP A 75 -50.83 -14.18 -43.84
C TRP A 75 -51.96 -15.21 -43.90
N GLN A 76 -51.65 -16.51 -43.72
CA GLN A 76 -52.68 -17.54 -43.62
C GLN A 76 -53.65 -17.25 -42.47
N ARG A 77 -53.13 -16.93 -41.27
CA ARG A 77 -53.96 -16.60 -40.11
C ARG A 77 -54.84 -15.37 -40.34
N LEU A 78 -54.30 -14.35 -41.00
CA LEU A 78 -55.05 -13.15 -41.36
C LEU A 78 -56.18 -13.46 -42.35
N ALA A 79 -55.91 -14.29 -43.37
CA ALA A 79 -56.91 -14.75 -44.33
C ALA A 79 -58.00 -15.62 -43.68
N GLU A 80 -57.67 -16.35 -42.62
CA GLU A 80 -58.62 -17.11 -41.78
C GLU A 80 -59.44 -16.21 -40.82
N GLY A 81 -59.20 -14.89 -40.82
CA GLY A 81 -59.95 -13.93 -40.02
C GLY A 81 -59.35 -13.66 -38.63
N GLN A 82 -58.13 -14.13 -38.34
CA GLN A 82 -57.46 -13.89 -37.06
C GLN A 82 -56.67 -12.57 -37.08
N ALA A 83 -57.00 -11.63 -36.18
CA ALA A 83 -56.21 -10.44 -35.98
C ALA A 83 -54.85 -10.75 -35.33
N ILE A 84 -53.82 -9.97 -35.68
CA ILE A 84 -52.46 -10.13 -35.16
C ILE A 84 -51.93 -8.79 -34.68
N SER A 85 -51.60 -8.69 -33.38
CA SER A 85 -50.91 -7.53 -32.79
C SER A 85 -49.49 -7.94 -32.40
N ASP A 86 -48.49 -7.18 -32.84
CA ASP A 86 -47.09 -7.47 -32.54
C ASP A 86 -46.20 -6.22 -32.63
N THR A 87 -45.00 -6.29 -32.05
CA THR A 87 -43.93 -5.30 -32.21
C THR A 87 -42.80 -5.92 -33.00
N VAL A 88 -42.66 -5.50 -34.26
CA VAL A 88 -41.81 -6.17 -35.23
C VAL A 88 -40.88 -5.20 -35.94
N GLN A 89 -39.65 -5.65 -36.18
CA GLN A 89 -38.71 -4.91 -37.01
C GLN A 89 -39.12 -5.02 -38.49
N ARG A 90 -39.04 -3.89 -39.18
CA ARG A 90 -39.29 -3.70 -40.61
C ARG A 90 -38.16 -2.85 -41.19
N ARG A 91 -38.10 -2.76 -42.51
CA ARG A 91 -37.09 -2.01 -43.23
C ARG A 91 -37.72 -0.85 -43.98
N ARG A 92 -37.15 0.34 -43.80
CA ARG A 92 -37.43 1.53 -44.60
C ARG A 92 -36.87 1.33 -46.01
N LYS A 93 -37.26 2.19 -46.95
CA LYS A 93 -36.77 2.17 -48.34
C LYS A 93 -35.24 2.25 -48.44
N ASN A 94 -34.61 3.06 -47.58
CA ASN A 94 -33.16 3.22 -47.50
C ASN A 94 -32.44 2.02 -46.85
N GLY A 95 -33.17 0.99 -46.40
CA GLY A 95 -32.63 -0.20 -45.76
C GLY A 95 -32.52 -0.11 -44.23
N GLU A 96 -32.74 1.07 -43.65
CA GLU A 96 -32.67 1.27 -42.20
C GLU A 96 -33.73 0.44 -41.46
N PRO A 97 -33.36 -0.17 -40.31
CA PRO A 97 -34.30 -0.88 -39.48
C PRO A 97 -35.26 0.09 -38.78
N LEU A 98 -36.51 -0.35 -38.62
CA LEU A 98 -37.60 0.39 -38.00
C LEU A 98 -38.44 -0.59 -37.18
N TRP A 99 -38.70 -0.27 -35.92
CA TRP A 99 -39.61 -1.06 -35.09
C TRP A 99 -41.02 -0.51 -35.16
N LEU A 100 -41.94 -1.34 -35.65
CA LEU A 100 -43.36 -1.02 -35.70
C LEU A 100 -44.13 -1.85 -34.70
N GLN A 101 -44.76 -1.17 -33.74
CA GLN A 101 -45.85 -1.76 -32.98
C GLN A 101 -47.13 -1.60 -33.80
N GLY A 102 -47.82 -2.68 -34.11
CA GLY A 102 -49.03 -2.58 -34.91
C GLY A 102 -49.96 -3.78 -34.83
N THR A 103 -51.20 -3.54 -35.25
CA THR A 103 -52.26 -4.54 -35.29
C THR A 103 -52.76 -4.69 -36.72
N TYR A 104 -52.70 -5.91 -37.25
CA TYR A 104 -53.30 -6.33 -38.50
C TYR A 104 -54.69 -6.90 -38.22
N THR A 105 -55.73 -6.32 -38.82
CA THR A 105 -57.14 -6.63 -38.57
C THR A 105 -57.84 -7.00 -39.88
N PRO A 106 -58.37 -8.23 -39.99
CA PRO A 106 -59.18 -8.65 -41.14
C PRO A 106 -60.52 -7.90 -41.24
N VAL A 107 -60.89 -7.52 -42.45
CA VAL A 107 -62.15 -6.88 -42.82
C VAL A 107 -62.97 -7.89 -43.62
N PHE A 108 -64.24 -8.05 -43.25
CA PHE A 108 -65.12 -9.08 -43.82
C PHE A 108 -66.13 -8.48 -44.81
N ASP A 109 -66.39 -9.19 -45.90
CA ASP A 109 -67.48 -8.88 -46.83
C ASP A 109 -68.86 -9.25 -46.24
N ARG A 110 -69.94 -8.93 -46.97
CA ARG A 110 -71.32 -9.26 -46.56
C ARG A 110 -71.60 -10.77 -46.45
N ARG A 111 -70.70 -11.62 -46.97
CA ARG A 111 -70.79 -13.09 -46.92
C ARG A 111 -69.88 -13.68 -45.84
N GLY A 112 -69.25 -12.84 -45.01
CA GLY A 112 -68.38 -13.27 -43.92
C GLY A 112 -66.99 -13.72 -44.36
N ARG A 113 -66.57 -13.41 -45.60
CA ARG A 113 -65.22 -13.75 -46.09
C ARG A 113 -64.29 -12.56 -45.92
N VAL A 114 -63.03 -12.80 -45.53
CA VAL A 114 -62.01 -11.75 -45.45
C VAL A 114 -61.77 -11.18 -46.84
N CYS A 115 -62.01 -9.88 -47.02
CA CYS A 115 -61.81 -9.19 -48.29
C CYS A 115 -60.61 -8.23 -48.25
N GLU A 116 -60.19 -7.80 -47.07
CA GLU A 116 -59.09 -6.85 -46.87
C GLU A 116 -58.47 -7.06 -45.48
N ILE A 117 -57.18 -6.74 -45.34
CA ILE A 117 -56.49 -6.66 -44.06
C ILE A 117 -56.04 -5.22 -43.84
N ILE A 118 -56.47 -4.58 -42.75
CA ILE A 118 -56.02 -3.23 -42.37
C ILE A 118 -54.98 -3.35 -41.26
N LYS A 119 -53.82 -2.72 -41.43
CA LYS A 119 -52.80 -2.57 -40.41
C LYS A 119 -52.74 -1.12 -39.93
N ILE A 120 -52.79 -0.93 -38.62
CA ILE A 120 -52.42 0.32 -37.95
C ILE A 120 -51.07 0.11 -37.29
N ALA A 121 -50.16 1.08 -37.42
CA ALA A 121 -48.80 0.99 -36.89
C ALA A 121 -48.35 2.29 -36.23
N SER A 122 -47.48 2.14 -35.23
CA SER A 122 -46.76 3.22 -34.55
C SER A 122 -45.27 2.91 -34.56
N ASP A 123 -44.45 3.92 -34.81
CA ASP A 123 -42.99 3.83 -34.68
C ASP A 123 -42.62 3.80 -33.19
N VAL A 124 -41.97 2.71 -32.77
CA VAL A 124 -41.46 2.54 -31.40
C VAL A 124 -39.94 2.39 -31.37
N THR A 125 -39.26 2.72 -32.47
CA THR A 125 -37.81 2.55 -32.62
C THR A 125 -37.02 3.30 -31.55
N ALA A 126 -37.31 4.60 -31.37
CA ALA A 126 -36.62 5.43 -30.39
C ALA A 126 -36.77 4.90 -28.95
N ARG A 127 -37.94 4.33 -28.63
CA ARG A 127 -38.20 3.70 -27.34
C ARG A 127 -37.39 2.42 -27.17
N ILE A 128 -37.44 1.52 -28.14
CA ILE A 128 -36.71 0.23 -28.07
C ILE A 128 -35.21 0.45 -28.00
N VAL A 129 -34.67 1.35 -28.82
CA VAL A 129 -33.23 1.67 -28.81
C VAL A 129 -32.82 2.21 -27.43
N ARG A 130 -33.58 3.15 -26.86
CA ARG A 130 -33.31 3.69 -25.52
C ARG A 130 -33.38 2.61 -24.43
N ASP A 131 -34.40 1.77 -24.46
CA ASP A 131 -34.55 0.67 -23.50
C ASP A 131 -33.37 -0.32 -23.62
N GLN A 132 -32.91 -0.60 -24.84
CA GLN A 132 -31.75 -1.45 -25.10
C GLN A 132 -30.44 -0.81 -24.62
N GLU A 133 -30.25 0.50 -24.80
CA GLU A 133 -29.12 1.26 -24.28
C GLU A 133 -29.07 1.21 -22.75
N HIS A 134 -30.21 1.41 -22.08
CA HIS A 134 -30.31 1.30 -20.61
C HIS A 134 -29.94 -0.10 -20.12
N VAL A 135 -30.46 -1.16 -20.75
CA VAL A 135 -30.13 -2.55 -20.41
C VAL A 135 -28.63 -2.80 -20.63
N SER A 136 -28.06 -2.28 -21.71
CA SER A 136 -26.64 -2.43 -22.02
C SER A 136 -25.75 -1.75 -20.99
N LEU A 137 -26.12 -0.54 -20.55
CA LEU A 137 -25.42 0.20 -19.48
C LEU A 137 -25.46 -0.56 -18.14
N LEU A 138 -26.64 -1.03 -17.72
CA LEU A 138 -26.78 -1.83 -16.50
C LEU A 138 -25.99 -3.14 -16.56
N THR A 139 -25.95 -3.77 -17.73
CA THR A 139 -25.16 -4.98 -17.96
C THR A 139 -23.66 -4.69 -17.83
N ALA A 140 -23.19 -3.56 -18.37
CA ALA A 140 -21.79 -3.15 -18.26
C ALA A 140 -21.40 -2.91 -16.79
N LEU A 141 -22.23 -2.20 -16.01
CA LEU A 141 -22.01 -1.98 -14.58
C LEU A 141 -22.02 -3.30 -13.79
N SER A 142 -22.98 -4.19 -14.08
CA SER A 142 -23.09 -5.48 -13.40
C SER A 142 -21.88 -6.39 -13.66
N ARG A 143 -21.19 -6.25 -14.79
CA ARG A 143 -19.97 -7.02 -15.10
C ARG A 143 -18.75 -6.54 -14.32
N SER A 144 -18.63 -5.25 -14.03
CA SER A 144 -17.43 -4.69 -13.40
C SER A 144 -17.57 -4.42 -11.90
N MET A 145 -18.80 -4.25 -11.39
CA MET A 145 -19.06 -3.87 -9.99
C MET A 145 -19.84 -4.95 -9.25
N ALA A 146 -19.71 -4.98 -7.93
CA ALA A 146 -20.56 -5.79 -7.07
C ALA A 146 -21.88 -5.05 -6.83
N MET A 147 -23.00 -5.66 -7.21
CA MET A 147 -24.34 -5.06 -7.11
C MET A 147 -25.28 -5.93 -6.29
N ILE A 148 -26.06 -5.30 -5.41
CA ILE A 148 -27.06 -5.96 -4.58
C ILE A 148 -28.24 -5.03 -4.34
N THR A 149 -29.43 -5.60 -4.38
CA THR A 149 -30.68 -4.88 -4.19
C THR A 149 -31.35 -5.34 -2.91
N PHE A 150 -31.87 -4.38 -2.15
CA PHE A 150 -32.58 -4.62 -0.91
C PHE A 150 -34.00 -4.06 -0.95
N SER A 151 -34.86 -4.60 -0.08
CA SER A 151 -36.08 -3.91 0.33
C SER A 151 -35.73 -2.68 1.18
N PRO A 152 -36.68 -1.75 1.41
CA PRO A 152 -36.46 -0.61 2.31
C PRO A 152 -36.13 -1.02 3.77
N GLN A 153 -36.45 -2.26 4.16
CA GLN A 153 -36.14 -2.83 5.48
C GLN A 153 -34.81 -3.60 5.52
N GLY A 154 -34.05 -3.59 4.42
CA GLY A 154 -32.76 -4.26 4.32
C GLY A 154 -32.84 -5.77 4.12
N VAL A 155 -33.91 -6.27 3.51
CA VAL A 155 -33.99 -7.67 3.05
C VAL A 155 -33.39 -7.77 1.66
N ILE A 156 -32.52 -8.74 1.42
CA ILE A 156 -31.87 -8.96 0.14
C ILE A 156 -32.91 -9.46 -0.88
N LEU A 157 -33.07 -8.72 -1.97
CA LEU A 157 -33.99 -9.04 -3.07
C LEU A 157 -33.26 -9.72 -4.23
N ASP A 158 -32.06 -9.24 -4.55
CA ASP A 158 -31.27 -9.76 -5.66
C ASP A 158 -29.80 -9.36 -5.52
N ALA A 159 -28.88 -10.09 -6.14
CA ALA A 159 -27.45 -9.76 -6.18
C ALA A 159 -26.82 -10.32 -7.46
N ASN A 160 -25.86 -9.61 -8.02
CA ASN A 160 -25.12 -10.10 -9.18
C ASN A 160 -23.98 -11.06 -8.78
N ASP A 161 -23.41 -11.74 -9.77
CA ASP A 161 -22.36 -12.74 -9.56
C ASP A 161 -21.13 -12.17 -8.86
N ASN A 162 -20.75 -10.92 -9.15
CA ASN A 162 -19.63 -10.24 -8.49
C ASN A 162 -19.84 -10.12 -6.97
N MET A 163 -21.04 -9.69 -6.55
CA MET A 163 -21.36 -9.60 -5.12
C MET A 163 -21.42 -10.97 -4.46
N LEU A 164 -22.05 -11.95 -5.12
CA LEU A 164 -22.21 -13.30 -4.61
C LEU A 164 -20.86 -14.01 -4.44
N ALA A 165 -19.97 -13.89 -5.43
CA ALA A 165 -18.61 -14.42 -5.37
C ALA A 165 -17.79 -13.75 -4.26
N LEU A 166 -17.87 -12.42 -4.15
CA LEU A 166 -17.15 -11.66 -3.13
C LEU A 166 -17.58 -12.04 -1.71
N MET A 167 -18.89 -12.20 -1.48
CA MET A 167 -19.44 -12.52 -0.16
C MET A 167 -19.49 -14.03 0.12
N GLY A 168 -19.26 -14.87 -0.88
CA GLY A 168 -19.23 -16.33 -0.75
C GLY A 168 -20.60 -16.97 -0.52
N TYR A 169 -21.67 -16.37 -1.05
CA TYR A 169 -23.04 -16.89 -0.96
C TYR A 169 -23.61 -17.16 -2.35
N SER A 170 -24.50 -18.15 -2.46
CA SER A 170 -25.38 -18.26 -3.63
C SER A 170 -26.58 -17.32 -3.51
N LEU A 171 -27.20 -16.97 -4.64
CA LEU A 171 -28.41 -16.15 -4.63
C LEU A 171 -29.55 -16.81 -3.84
N ALA A 172 -29.67 -18.14 -3.91
CA ALA A 172 -30.69 -18.89 -3.18
C ALA A 172 -30.52 -18.79 -1.65
N GLU A 173 -29.28 -18.71 -1.17
CA GLU A 173 -28.98 -18.52 0.25
C GLU A 173 -29.15 -17.06 0.69
N ALA A 174 -28.79 -16.11 -0.17
CA ALA A 174 -28.81 -14.68 0.17
C ALA A 174 -30.21 -14.07 0.06
N ARG A 175 -31.00 -14.45 -0.95
CA ARG A 175 -32.32 -13.87 -1.21
C ARG A 175 -33.27 -14.12 -0.02
N GLY A 176 -33.96 -13.08 0.40
CA GLY A 176 -34.87 -13.10 1.55
C GLY A 176 -34.18 -12.95 2.91
N GLN A 177 -32.86 -12.98 2.97
CA GLN A 177 -32.11 -12.77 4.21
C GLN A 177 -31.91 -11.28 4.50
N SER A 178 -31.60 -10.96 5.76
CA SER A 178 -31.31 -9.60 6.18
C SER A 178 -29.87 -9.20 5.84
N HIS A 179 -29.68 -7.96 5.38
CA HIS A 179 -28.36 -7.32 5.20
C HIS A 179 -27.43 -7.46 6.43
N ARG A 180 -28.00 -7.63 7.63
CA ARG A 180 -27.25 -7.91 8.87
C ARG A 180 -26.27 -9.07 8.73
N MET A 181 -26.61 -10.10 7.95
CA MET A 181 -25.74 -11.27 7.75
C MET A 181 -24.39 -10.93 7.09
N LEU A 182 -24.33 -9.80 6.38
CA LEU A 182 -23.14 -9.34 5.66
C LEU A 182 -22.29 -8.39 6.51
N CYS A 183 -22.70 -8.11 7.75
CA CYS A 183 -22.12 -7.06 8.58
C CYS A 183 -21.41 -7.64 9.82
N PRO A 184 -20.40 -6.93 10.36
CA PRO A 184 -19.86 -7.25 11.68
C PRO A 184 -20.95 -7.17 12.76
N ALA A 185 -20.89 -8.05 13.76
CA ALA A 185 -21.90 -8.15 14.81
C ALA A 185 -21.98 -6.86 15.65
N GLU A 186 -20.84 -6.25 15.92
CA GLU A 186 -20.67 -4.98 16.61
C GLU A 186 -21.39 -3.83 15.88
N TYR A 187 -21.30 -3.78 14.55
CA TYR A 187 -21.98 -2.78 13.75
C TYR A 187 -23.49 -3.02 13.74
N VAL A 188 -23.95 -4.27 13.61
CA VAL A 188 -25.38 -4.60 13.63
C VAL A 188 -26.05 -4.20 14.95
N ALA A 189 -25.33 -4.26 16.06
CA ALA A 189 -25.82 -3.86 17.38
C ALA A 189 -25.85 -2.33 17.60
N SER A 190 -25.21 -1.55 16.72
CA SER A 190 -25.07 -0.10 16.87
C SER A 190 -26.33 0.69 16.48
N ALA A 191 -26.44 1.92 16.98
CA ALA A 191 -27.44 2.89 16.54
C ALA A 191 -27.24 3.29 15.06
N ASP A 192 -25.99 3.32 14.60
CA ASP A 192 -25.63 3.70 13.23
C ASP A 192 -26.26 2.76 12.20
N TYR A 193 -26.30 1.45 12.48
CA TYR A 193 -26.96 0.48 11.61
C TYR A 193 -28.46 0.79 11.45
N GLN A 194 -29.13 1.17 12.54
CA GLN A 194 -30.55 1.51 12.51
C GLN A 194 -30.78 2.82 11.75
N GLN A 195 -29.97 3.84 12.03
CA GLN A 195 -30.02 5.12 11.35
C GLN A 195 -29.76 4.98 9.85
N HIS A 196 -28.83 4.11 9.45
CA HIS A 196 -28.50 3.83 8.05
C HIS A 196 -29.75 3.45 7.24
N TRP A 197 -30.54 2.49 7.73
CA TRP A 197 -31.76 2.07 7.03
C TRP A 197 -32.90 3.09 7.14
N GLN A 198 -33.00 3.84 8.24
CA GLN A 198 -33.98 4.93 8.36
C GLN A 198 -33.73 6.02 7.31
N ARG A 199 -32.47 6.42 7.10
CA ARG A 199 -32.06 7.41 6.09
C ARG A 199 -32.38 6.91 4.68
N LEU A 200 -32.02 5.67 4.37
CA LEU A 200 -32.35 5.06 3.07
C LEU A 200 -33.85 4.99 2.81
N ALA A 201 -34.66 4.66 3.84
CA ALA A 201 -36.11 4.63 3.73
C ALA A 201 -36.73 6.02 3.50
N ARG A 202 -36.03 7.11 3.85
CA ARG A 202 -36.41 8.50 3.53
C ARG A 202 -35.94 8.95 2.14
N GLY A 203 -35.25 8.09 1.38
CA GLY A 203 -34.73 8.41 0.06
C GLY A 203 -33.33 9.04 0.07
N GLU A 204 -32.66 9.14 1.22
CA GLU A 204 -31.28 9.62 1.30
C GLU A 204 -30.33 8.57 0.76
N TYR A 205 -29.49 8.91 -0.22
CA TYR A 205 -28.41 8.03 -0.64
C TYR A 205 -27.25 8.08 0.37
N ILE A 206 -26.50 6.99 0.49
CA ILE A 206 -25.37 6.89 1.43
C ILE A 206 -24.16 6.35 0.68
N THR A 207 -23.04 7.07 0.73
CA THR A 207 -21.75 6.65 0.20
C THR A 207 -20.74 6.44 1.32
N GLY A 208 -19.71 5.64 1.07
CA GLY A 208 -18.59 5.48 1.99
C GLY A 208 -17.88 4.14 1.85
N ARG A 209 -16.95 3.90 2.78
CA ARG A 209 -16.23 2.64 2.92
C ARG A 209 -16.86 1.82 4.04
N PHE A 210 -17.17 0.57 3.74
CA PHE A 210 -17.96 -0.28 4.59
C PHE A 210 -17.25 -1.60 4.83
N GLU A 211 -16.96 -1.89 6.09
CA GLU A 211 -16.52 -3.21 6.49
C GLU A 211 -17.69 -4.21 6.49
N ARG A 212 -17.50 -5.35 5.84
CA ARG A 212 -18.46 -6.43 5.72
C ARG A 212 -17.80 -7.76 6.07
N VAL A 213 -18.62 -8.77 6.30
CA VAL A 213 -18.19 -10.11 6.66
C VAL A 213 -18.76 -11.09 5.64
N ASN A 214 -17.90 -11.88 5.03
CA ASN A 214 -18.30 -12.91 4.07
C ASN A 214 -18.76 -14.19 4.80
N ARG A 215 -19.23 -15.19 4.04
CA ARG A 215 -19.71 -16.47 4.59
C ARG A 215 -18.70 -17.16 5.52
N GLN A 216 -17.40 -17.01 5.26
CA GLN A 216 -16.32 -17.65 6.00
C GLN A 216 -15.90 -16.84 7.25
N GLY A 217 -16.54 -15.69 7.50
CA GLY A 217 -16.15 -14.79 8.59
C GLY A 217 -15.02 -13.82 8.23
N ALA A 218 -14.52 -13.83 7.00
CA ALA A 218 -13.45 -12.93 6.59
C ALA A 218 -13.97 -11.49 6.40
N ARG A 219 -13.18 -10.51 6.84
CA ARG A 219 -13.48 -9.08 6.65
C ARG A 219 -13.25 -8.68 5.20
N VAL A 220 -14.22 -8.00 4.62
CA VAL A 220 -14.21 -7.44 3.27
C VAL A 220 -14.47 -5.95 3.36
N TRP A 221 -13.69 -5.14 2.65
CA TRP A 221 -13.91 -3.70 2.59
C TRP A 221 -14.53 -3.31 1.25
N LEU A 222 -15.66 -2.61 1.33
CA LEU A 222 -16.41 -2.17 0.16
C LEU A 222 -16.48 -0.65 0.13
N GLU A 223 -15.98 -0.03 -0.93
CA GLU A 223 -16.36 1.35 -1.26
C GLU A 223 -17.65 1.30 -2.05
N ALA A 224 -18.72 1.90 -1.52
CA ALA A 224 -20.05 1.68 -2.05
C ALA A 224 -20.96 2.91 -1.96
N SER A 225 -21.98 2.89 -2.81
CA SER A 225 -23.15 3.75 -2.72
C SER A 225 -24.41 2.92 -2.52
N TYR A 226 -25.27 3.33 -1.60
CA TYR A 226 -26.63 2.80 -1.42
C TYR A 226 -27.61 3.83 -1.98
N ASN A 227 -28.36 3.44 -3.01
CA ASN A 227 -29.19 4.33 -3.82
C ASN A 227 -30.66 3.90 -3.74
N PRO A 228 -31.51 4.61 -2.99
CA PRO A 228 -32.95 4.36 -2.96
C PRO A 228 -33.60 4.57 -4.34
N ILE A 229 -34.48 3.64 -4.73
CA ILE A 229 -35.31 3.70 -5.94
C ILE A 229 -36.73 4.02 -5.50
N LEU A 230 -37.30 5.07 -6.08
CA LEU A 230 -38.61 5.60 -5.72
C LEU A 230 -39.69 5.16 -6.73
N ASP A 231 -40.92 4.97 -6.27
CA ASP A 231 -42.10 4.85 -7.13
C ASP A 231 -42.63 6.22 -7.59
N ASN A 232 -43.72 6.22 -8.35
CA ASN A 232 -44.36 7.44 -8.87
C ASN A 232 -44.96 8.32 -7.75
N GLU A 233 -45.16 7.76 -6.56
CA GLU A 233 -45.64 8.46 -5.37
C GLU A 233 -44.50 8.94 -4.46
N GLY A 234 -43.24 8.77 -4.86
CA GLY A 234 -42.06 9.18 -4.12
C GLY A 234 -41.68 8.26 -2.96
N ARG A 235 -42.27 7.07 -2.86
CA ARG A 235 -41.95 6.08 -1.82
C ARG A 235 -40.79 5.21 -2.27
N VAL A 236 -39.86 4.95 -1.36
CA VAL A 236 -38.74 4.05 -1.63
C VAL A 236 -39.27 2.61 -1.74
N VAL A 237 -39.12 2.01 -2.92
CA VAL A 237 -39.53 0.62 -3.19
C VAL A 237 -38.38 -0.37 -3.06
N LYS A 238 -37.15 0.07 -3.36
CA LYS A 238 -35.94 -0.75 -3.30
C LYS A 238 -34.73 0.13 -3.00
N VAL A 239 -33.64 -0.47 -2.55
CA VAL A 239 -32.34 0.19 -2.42
C VAL A 239 -31.32 -0.59 -3.23
N VAL A 240 -30.67 0.04 -4.21
CA VAL A 240 -29.62 -0.57 -5.01
C VAL A 240 -28.27 -0.14 -4.46
N LYS A 241 -27.47 -1.11 -4.02
CA LYS A 241 -26.09 -0.90 -3.64
C LYS A 241 -25.17 -1.28 -4.81
N ILE A 242 -24.25 -0.38 -5.12
CA ILE A 242 -23.16 -0.61 -6.07
C ILE A 242 -21.85 -0.46 -5.28
N ALA A 243 -20.95 -1.44 -5.41
CA ALA A 243 -19.75 -1.52 -4.59
C ALA A 243 -18.53 -1.98 -5.40
N GLN A 244 -17.37 -1.45 -5.01
CA GLN A 244 -16.06 -1.92 -5.39
C GLN A 244 -15.39 -2.60 -4.18
N ASP A 245 -14.74 -3.73 -4.42
CA ASP A 245 -13.89 -4.38 -3.42
C ASP A 245 -12.57 -3.61 -3.29
N ILE A 246 -12.35 -3.02 -2.12
CA ILE A 246 -11.13 -2.29 -1.76
C ILE A 246 -10.34 -3.02 -0.65
N THR A 247 -10.64 -4.30 -0.40
CA THR A 247 -10.01 -5.09 0.68
C THR A 247 -8.49 -5.08 0.58
N ARG A 248 -7.94 -5.28 -0.63
CA ARG A 248 -6.50 -5.24 -0.86
C ARG A 248 -5.88 -3.87 -0.59
N VAL A 249 -6.58 -2.81 -0.98
CA VAL A 249 -6.15 -1.42 -0.74
C VAL A 249 -6.09 -1.13 0.75
N MET A 250 -7.14 -1.49 1.49
CA MET A 250 -7.19 -1.30 2.94
C MET A 250 -6.13 -2.13 3.68
N GLN A 251 -5.90 -3.38 3.26
CA GLN A 251 -4.85 -4.23 3.83
C GLN A 251 -3.44 -3.66 3.56
N GLN A 252 -3.20 -3.17 2.36
CA GLN A 252 -1.93 -2.54 2.00
C GLN A 252 -1.70 -1.25 2.82
N GLN A 253 -2.73 -0.43 2.97
CA GLN A 253 -2.65 0.78 3.79
C GLN A 253 -2.35 0.46 5.26
N GLN A 254 -3.01 -0.54 5.85
CA GLN A 254 -2.72 -0.96 7.24
C GLN A 254 -1.29 -1.51 7.41
N GLN A 255 -0.78 -2.25 6.42
CA GLN A 255 0.60 -2.75 6.45
C GLN A 255 1.61 -1.61 6.34
N GLU A 256 1.35 -0.64 5.47
CA GLU A 256 2.18 0.56 5.32
C GLU A 256 2.21 1.38 6.62
N GLU A 257 1.06 1.60 7.26
CA GLU A 257 0.97 2.29 8.55
C GLU A 257 1.69 1.54 9.68
N ALA A 258 1.65 0.21 9.68
CA ALA A 258 2.41 -0.61 10.63
C ALA A 258 3.91 -0.46 10.39
N LEU A 259 4.37 -0.61 9.15
CA LEU A 259 5.78 -0.47 8.78
C LEU A 259 6.32 0.92 9.16
N MET A 260 5.54 1.97 8.95
CA MET A 260 5.94 3.33 9.34
C MET A 260 6.08 3.51 10.86
N ARG A 261 5.28 2.81 11.66
CA ARG A 261 5.47 2.80 13.12
C ARG A 261 6.75 2.07 13.50
N ASP A 262 7.02 0.94 12.86
CA ASP A 262 8.22 0.14 13.13
C ASP A 262 9.50 0.88 12.75
N VAL A 263 9.54 1.53 11.57
CA VAL A 263 10.67 2.37 11.14
C VAL A 263 10.87 3.55 12.10
N HIS A 264 9.79 4.16 12.59
CA HIS A 264 9.88 5.24 13.56
C HIS A 264 10.52 4.78 14.87
N GLN A 265 10.06 3.65 15.40
CA GLN A 265 10.62 3.06 16.62
C GLN A 265 12.09 2.68 16.43
N LEU A 266 12.42 2.02 15.32
CA LEU A 266 13.80 1.64 14.98
C LEU A 266 14.73 2.86 14.88
N SER A 267 14.24 3.97 14.33
CA SER A 267 15.02 5.21 14.23
C SER A 267 15.31 5.81 15.61
N LEU A 268 14.33 5.83 16.51
CA LEU A 268 14.52 6.29 17.90
C LEU A 268 15.49 5.40 18.68
N ASP A 269 15.41 4.08 18.50
CA ASP A 269 16.31 3.14 19.17
C ASP A 269 17.74 3.26 18.63
N THR A 270 17.90 3.48 17.32
CA THR A 270 19.21 3.71 16.68
C THR A 270 19.85 5.02 17.14
N ASP A 271 19.07 6.12 17.24
CA ASP A 271 19.54 7.41 17.77
C ASP A 271 20.02 7.26 19.22
N ARG A 272 19.27 6.53 20.06
CA ARG A 272 19.68 6.23 21.43
C ARG A 272 20.97 5.42 21.50
N SER A 273 21.09 4.36 20.69
CA SER A 273 22.30 3.53 20.65
C SER A 273 23.52 4.30 20.14
N ALA A 274 23.34 5.18 19.16
CA ALA A 274 24.41 6.04 18.67
C ALA A 274 24.81 7.11 19.72
N ALA A 275 23.85 7.72 20.42
CA ALA A 275 24.17 8.62 21.54
C ALA A 275 24.96 7.90 22.67
N GLN A 276 24.59 6.67 23.01
CA GLN A 276 25.36 5.83 23.95
C GLN A 276 26.75 5.50 23.41
N GLY A 277 26.87 5.18 22.13
CA GLY A 277 28.15 4.93 21.48
C GLY A 277 29.07 6.15 21.52
N ALA A 278 28.52 7.36 21.35
CA ALA A 278 29.27 8.61 21.42
C ALA A 278 29.85 8.85 22.83
N ASP A 279 29.08 8.56 23.89
CA ASP A 279 29.56 8.61 25.28
C ASP A 279 30.71 7.63 25.52
N ILE A 280 30.58 6.39 25.05
CA ILE A 280 31.62 5.37 25.16
C ILE A 280 32.91 5.81 24.45
N VAL A 281 32.78 6.36 23.25
CA VAL A 281 33.90 6.93 22.48
C VAL A 281 34.58 8.06 23.25
N GLN A 282 33.83 8.99 23.83
CA GLN A 282 34.39 10.09 24.59
C GLN A 282 35.18 9.58 25.80
N ARG A 283 34.62 8.62 26.54
CA ARG A 283 35.30 8.00 27.69
C ARG A 283 36.57 7.25 27.29
N ALA A 284 36.60 6.64 26.11
CA ALA A 284 37.79 5.98 25.59
C ALA A 284 38.89 6.99 25.21
N VAL A 285 38.53 8.14 24.62
CA VAL A 285 39.48 9.24 24.37
C VAL A 285 40.07 9.74 25.69
N ASP A 286 39.23 10.02 26.68
CA ASP A 286 39.68 10.50 27.98
C ASP A 286 40.61 9.48 28.67
N GLY A 287 40.27 8.19 28.58
CA GLY A 287 41.11 7.10 29.09
C GLY A 287 42.48 7.01 28.42
N MET A 288 42.55 7.17 27.10
CA MET A 288 43.83 7.17 26.37
C MET A 288 44.68 8.39 26.72
N GLN A 289 44.07 9.56 26.91
CA GLN A 289 44.78 10.76 27.36
C GLN A 289 45.37 10.60 28.76
N GLN A 290 44.65 9.89 29.65
CA GLN A 290 45.15 9.54 30.99
C GLN A 290 46.33 8.57 30.91
N VAL A 291 46.28 7.57 30.02
CA VAL A 291 47.41 6.64 29.79
C VAL A 291 48.63 7.39 29.28
N GLU A 292 48.46 8.31 28.33
CA GLU A 292 49.54 9.15 27.81
C GLU A 292 50.20 9.97 28.94
N THR A 293 49.39 10.65 29.74
CA THR A 293 49.85 11.47 30.87
C THR A 293 50.59 10.62 31.91
N ALA A 294 50.04 9.46 32.25
CA ALA A 294 50.65 8.54 33.20
C ALA A 294 52.00 8.01 32.70
N ALA A 295 52.09 7.62 31.42
CA ALA A 295 53.33 7.14 30.81
C ALA A 295 54.42 8.23 30.76
N GLN A 296 54.06 9.47 30.44
CA GLN A 296 54.98 10.62 30.48
C GLN A 296 55.52 10.86 31.90
N HIS A 297 54.63 10.87 32.90
CA HIS A 297 55.03 11.04 34.29
C HIS A 297 55.92 9.90 34.80
N THR A 298 55.61 8.65 34.44
CA THR A 298 56.45 7.50 34.78
C THR A 298 57.81 7.56 34.09
N SER A 299 57.88 7.98 32.82
CA SER A 299 59.14 8.20 32.11
C SER A 299 60.03 9.22 32.81
N GLN A 300 59.45 10.32 33.31
CA GLN A 300 60.17 11.33 34.09
C GLN A 300 60.78 10.76 35.37
N LEU A 301 59.99 10.04 36.18
CA LEU A 301 60.47 9.41 37.42
C LEU A 301 61.57 8.38 37.17
N ILE A 302 61.46 7.63 36.08
CA ILE A 302 62.50 6.66 35.68
C ILE A 302 63.77 7.37 35.22
N GLY A 303 63.64 8.52 34.53
CA GLY A 303 64.77 9.38 34.20
C GLY A 303 65.55 9.83 35.45
N GLU A 304 64.83 10.30 36.47
CA GLU A 304 65.43 10.66 37.77
C GLU A 304 66.13 9.47 38.45
N LEU A 305 65.55 8.26 38.36
CA LEU A 305 66.20 7.04 38.84
C LEU A 305 67.50 6.73 38.10
N GLY A 306 67.53 6.98 36.78
CA GLY A 306 68.74 6.90 35.96
C GLY A 306 69.85 7.84 36.46
N ASP A 307 69.49 9.08 36.74
CA ASP A 307 70.42 10.09 37.27
C ASP A 307 70.97 9.68 38.64
N TYR A 308 70.13 9.19 39.55
CA TYR A 308 70.59 8.64 40.84
C TYR A 308 71.53 7.44 40.65
N SER A 309 71.24 6.55 39.70
CA SER A 309 72.12 5.41 39.43
C SER A 309 73.49 5.85 38.91
N GLN A 310 73.56 6.91 38.10
CA GLN A 310 74.82 7.49 37.63
C GLN A 310 75.63 8.15 38.76
N GLN A 311 74.95 8.78 39.73
CA GLN A 311 75.58 9.32 40.93
C GLN A 311 76.17 8.19 41.79
N ILE A 312 75.45 7.06 41.96
CA ILE A 312 75.95 5.89 42.69
C ILE A 312 77.19 5.31 41.98
N ASP A 313 77.18 5.18 40.66
CA ASP A 313 78.36 4.70 39.90
C ASP A 313 79.60 5.57 40.18
N THR A 314 79.43 6.90 40.24
CA THR A 314 80.50 7.84 40.59
C THR A 314 81.02 7.61 42.03
N LEU A 315 80.11 7.39 42.99
CA LEU A 315 80.47 7.09 44.38
C LEU A 315 81.20 5.74 44.51
N VAL A 316 80.74 4.72 43.79
CA VAL A 316 81.36 3.38 43.76
C VAL A 316 82.77 3.45 43.17
N ALA A 317 82.97 4.22 42.09
CA ALA A 317 84.28 4.46 41.52
C ALA A 317 85.23 5.14 42.54
N ALA A 318 84.74 6.12 43.30
CA ALA A 318 85.50 6.75 44.38
C ALA A 318 85.83 5.76 45.52
N MET A 319 84.86 4.94 45.95
CA MET A 319 85.08 3.90 46.97
C MET A 319 86.14 2.89 46.54
N ARG A 320 86.15 2.49 45.27
CA ARG A 320 87.17 1.58 44.72
C ARG A 320 88.56 2.20 44.76
N LYS A 321 88.66 3.51 44.47
CA LYS A 321 89.92 4.27 44.57
C LYS A 321 90.40 4.36 46.03
N ILE A 322 89.50 4.64 46.97
CA ILE A 322 89.80 4.68 48.40
C ILE A 322 90.26 3.29 48.88
N ALA A 323 89.53 2.22 48.55
CA ALA A 323 89.91 0.86 48.90
C ALA A 323 91.30 0.48 48.37
N ALA A 324 91.63 0.86 47.13
CA ALA A 324 92.96 0.64 46.57
C ALA A 324 94.05 1.41 47.33
N GLN A 325 93.79 2.68 47.71
CA GLN A 325 94.72 3.47 48.53
C GLN A 325 94.88 2.90 49.94
N THR A 326 93.78 2.49 50.59
CA THR A 326 93.81 1.87 51.93
C THR A 326 94.60 0.55 51.89
N ASN A 327 94.43 -0.26 50.84
CA ASN A 327 95.22 -1.48 50.64
C ASN A 327 96.73 -1.18 50.50
N LEU A 328 97.11 -0.12 49.77
CA LEU A 328 98.51 0.32 49.66
C LEU A 328 99.07 0.83 51.01
N LEU A 329 98.29 1.63 51.75
CA LEU A 329 98.67 2.09 53.09
C LEU A 329 98.86 0.93 54.06
N ALA A 330 97.99 -0.08 54.00
CA ALA A 330 98.09 -1.29 54.81
C ALA A 330 99.35 -2.11 54.48
N ILE A 331 99.73 -2.21 53.20
CA ILE A 331 100.98 -2.85 52.78
C ILE A 331 102.18 -2.08 53.34
N ASN A 332 102.19 -0.75 53.24
CA ASN A 332 103.27 0.08 53.79
C ASN A 332 103.38 -0.08 55.31
N ALA A 333 102.25 -0.09 56.03
CA ALA A 333 102.21 -0.31 57.47
C ALA A 333 102.70 -1.71 57.86
N ALA A 334 102.38 -2.75 57.07
CA ALA A 334 102.88 -4.11 57.29
C ALA A 334 104.41 -4.21 57.11
N ILE A 335 104.97 -3.48 56.13
CA ILE A 335 106.43 -3.39 55.92
C ILE A 335 107.10 -2.72 57.12
N GLU A 336 106.56 -1.59 57.58
CA GLU A 336 107.13 -0.85 58.72
C GLU A 336 107.02 -1.66 60.03
N ALA A 337 105.91 -2.38 60.21
CA ALA A 337 105.74 -3.31 61.32
C ALA A 337 106.75 -4.46 61.29
N ALA A 338 107.15 -4.94 60.10
CA ALA A 338 108.21 -5.94 59.96
C ALA A 338 109.60 -5.36 60.30
N HIS A 339 109.86 -4.09 59.99
CA HIS A 339 111.11 -3.41 60.37
C HIS A 339 111.26 -3.19 61.88
N ALA A 340 110.16 -2.96 62.61
CA ALA A 340 110.18 -2.73 64.06
C ALA A 340 110.35 -4.01 64.93
N ALA A 341 110.56 -5.18 64.31
CA ALA A 341 110.83 -6.46 64.96
C ALA A 341 109.86 -6.80 66.13
N GLU A 342 110.36 -7.04 67.35
CA GLU A 342 109.54 -7.41 68.52
C GLU A 342 108.48 -6.33 68.89
N HIS A 343 108.76 -5.05 68.63
CA HIS A 343 107.83 -3.95 68.91
C HIS A 343 106.76 -3.74 67.82
N GLY A 344 106.94 -4.34 66.63
CA GLY A 344 106.04 -4.21 65.48
C GLY A 344 104.91 -5.25 65.42
N ARG A 345 104.95 -6.30 66.26
CA ARG A 345 103.98 -7.42 66.22
C ARG A 345 102.50 -6.97 66.27
N GLY A 346 102.17 -6.01 67.13
CA GLY A 346 100.80 -5.47 67.22
C GLY A 346 100.39 -4.68 65.97
N PHE A 347 101.31 -3.91 65.40
CA PHE A 347 101.09 -3.14 64.16
C PHE A 347 100.92 -4.04 62.94
N ALA A 348 101.63 -5.18 62.89
CA ALA A 348 101.52 -6.14 61.78
C ALA A 348 100.12 -6.76 61.70
N VAL A 349 99.50 -7.06 62.86
CA VAL A 349 98.12 -7.59 62.93
C VAL A 349 97.12 -6.53 62.42
N VAL A 350 97.22 -5.29 62.91
CA VAL A 350 96.35 -4.19 62.46
C VAL A 350 96.49 -3.93 60.97
N ALA A 351 97.71 -3.94 60.43
CA ALA A 351 97.95 -3.77 58.99
C ALA A 351 97.33 -4.91 58.16
N GLY A 352 97.36 -6.16 58.65
CA GLY A 352 96.66 -7.30 58.04
C GLY A 352 95.14 -7.12 58.02
N GLU A 353 94.56 -6.65 59.13
CA GLU A 353 93.12 -6.37 59.28
C GLU A 353 92.66 -5.27 58.31
N VAL A 354 93.41 -4.16 58.22
CA VAL A 354 93.11 -3.04 57.30
C VAL A 354 93.22 -3.47 55.84
N ARG A 355 94.21 -4.32 55.51
CA ARG A 355 94.35 -4.89 54.17
C ARG A 355 93.16 -5.78 53.81
N ALA A 356 92.73 -6.65 54.72
CA ALA A 356 91.57 -7.51 54.51
C ALA A 356 90.29 -6.68 54.32
N LEU A 357 90.09 -5.64 55.13
CA LEU A 357 88.97 -4.70 55.02
C LEU A 357 88.97 -3.94 53.68
N ALA A 358 90.14 -3.51 53.22
CA ALA A 358 90.28 -2.83 51.93
C ALA A 358 89.93 -3.75 50.75
N GLU A 359 90.36 -5.01 50.79
CA GLU A 359 90.00 -6.00 49.77
C GLU A 359 88.50 -6.34 49.80
N GLN A 360 87.91 -6.45 51.00
CA GLN A 360 86.46 -6.65 51.15
C GLN A 360 85.67 -5.46 50.62
N SER A 361 86.12 -4.23 50.88
CA SER A 361 85.52 -3.00 50.33
C SER A 361 85.61 -2.95 48.81
N ARG A 362 86.72 -3.41 48.24
CA ARG A 362 86.90 -3.51 46.78
C ARG A 362 85.93 -4.51 46.16
N LYS A 363 85.73 -5.68 46.77
CA LYS A 363 84.76 -6.68 46.31
C LYS A 363 83.33 -6.14 46.34
N ALA A 364 82.93 -5.54 47.47
CA ALA A 364 81.61 -4.92 47.59
C ALA A 364 81.39 -3.82 46.54
N ALA A 365 82.40 -2.99 46.25
CA ALA A 365 82.31 -1.98 45.20
C ALA A 365 82.05 -2.57 43.80
N VAL A 366 82.71 -3.70 43.45
CA VAL A 366 82.48 -4.39 42.18
C VAL A 366 81.06 -4.96 42.08
N GLU A 367 80.52 -5.51 43.18
CA GLU A 367 79.13 -5.99 43.22
C GLU A 367 78.13 -4.84 43.01
N ILE A 368 78.33 -3.69 43.67
CA ILE A 368 77.47 -2.51 43.49
C ILE A 368 77.58 -1.96 42.05
N GLU A 369 78.77 -1.98 41.44
CA GLU A 369 78.97 -1.62 40.02
C GLU A 369 78.14 -2.51 39.08
N GLY A 370 78.08 -3.82 39.37
CA GLY A 370 77.22 -4.75 38.63
C GLY A 370 75.73 -4.44 38.79
N MET A 371 75.28 -4.16 40.02
CA MET A 371 73.88 -3.80 40.30
C MET A 371 73.48 -2.48 39.65
N THR A 372 74.33 -1.46 39.68
CA THR A 372 74.07 -0.16 39.04
C THR A 372 73.99 -0.27 37.52
N LYS A 373 74.87 -1.04 36.87
CA LYS A 373 74.75 -1.33 35.44
C LYS A 373 73.43 -2.02 35.08
N ALA A 374 72.98 -2.97 35.91
CA ALA A 374 71.69 -3.63 35.71
C ALA A 374 70.51 -2.65 35.86
N ILE A 375 70.57 -1.74 36.84
CA ILE A 375 69.58 -0.67 37.02
C ILE A 375 69.56 0.26 35.81
N GLN A 376 70.71 0.71 35.31
CA GLN A 376 70.82 1.57 34.13
C GLN A 376 70.21 0.91 32.89
N HIS A 377 70.45 -0.39 32.68
CA HIS A 377 69.84 -1.14 31.59
C HIS A 377 68.31 -1.21 31.74
N GLY A 378 67.82 -1.46 32.95
CA GLY A 378 66.38 -1.48 33.24
C GLY A 378 65.71 -0.12 33.05
N VAL A 379 66.38 0.97 33.44
CA VAL A 379 65.94 2.36 33.22
C VAL A 379 65.78 2.64 31.72
N ALA A 380 66.78 2.31 30.91
CA ALA A 380 66.72 2.52 29.47
C ALA A 380 65.57 1.74 28.80
N ALA A 381 65.42 0.46 29.16
CA ALA A 381 64.33 -0.37 28.65
C ALA A 381 62.94 0.16 29.07
N ALA A 382 62.83 0.66 30.30
CA ALA A 382 61.56 1.20 30.80
C ALA A 382 61.19 2.53 30.14
N ILE A 383 62.15 3.41 29.85
CA ILE A 383 61.91 4.66 29.07
C ILE A 383 61.42 4.33 27.66
N ASP A 384 62.05 3.36 26.97
CA ASP A 384 61.63 2.92 25.64
C ASP A 384 60.20 2.33 25.65
N GLY A 385 59.89 1.53 26.68
CA GLY A 385 58.54 1.03 26.93
C GLY A 385 57.52 2.15 27.15
N MET A 386 57.87 3.18 27.92
CA MET A 386 56.98 4.34 28.13
C MET A 386 56.77 5.15 26.84
N ALA A 387 57.81 5.33 26.02
CA ALA A 387 57.69 5.98 24.72
C ALA A 387 56.72 5.21 23.78
N THR A 388 56.81 3.88 23.80
CA THR A 388 55.88 3.02 23.05
C THR A 388 54.45 3.15 23.57
N CYS A 389 54.24 3.20 24.89
CA CYS A 389 52.91 3.43 25.48
C CYS A 389 52.30 4.77 25.05
N VAL A 390 53.09 5.85 25.03
CA VAL A 390 52.63 7.17 24.56
C VAL A 390 52.21 7.11 23.09
N ALA A 391 53.02 6.48 22.23
CA ALA A 391 52.69 6.33 20.81
C ALA A 391 51.41 5.50 20.60
N GLN A 392 51.23 4.42 21.36
CA GLN A 392 50.03 3.58 21.30
C GLN A 392 48.78 4.33 21.80
N ALA A 393 48.90 5.09 22.89
CA ALA A 393 47.81 5.91 23.40
C ALA A 393 47.36 6.96 22.37
N GLY A 394 48.31 7.66 21.73
CA GLY A 394 48.02 8.63 20.67
C GLY A 394 47.35 8.00 19.44
N GLY A 395 47.80 6.80 19.03
CA GLY A 395 47.12 6.00 18.00
C GLY A 395 45.70 5.61 18.40
N GLY A 396 45.50 5.21 19.66
CA GLY A 396 44.20 4.90 20.24
C GLY A 396 43.24 6.09 20.24
N VAL A 397 43.70 7.29 20.60
CA VAL A 397 42.91 8.53 20.51
C VAL A 397 42.43 8.77 19.07
N THR A 398 43.31 8.61 18.08
CA THR A 398 42.98 8.84 16.68
C THR A 398 41.89 7.88 16.20
N LEU A 399 42.06 6.56 16.43
CA LEU A 399 41.07 5.55 16.07
C LEU A 399 39.71 5.79 16.75
N THR A 400 39.75 6.19 18.02
CA THR A 400 38.53 6.43 18.80
C THR A 400 37.80 7.69 18.30
N ARG A 401 38.53 8.73 17.90
CA ARG A 401 37.95 9.94 17.27
C ARG A 401 37.30 9.62 15.93
N ASP A 402 37.93 8.78 15.11
CA ASP A 402 37.35 8.32 13.83
C ASP A 402 36.05 7.55 14.05
N ALA A 403 36.01 6.65 15.05
CA ALA A 403 34.78 5.95 15.44
C ALA A 403 33.69 6.94 15.90
N GLY A 404 34.05 7.98 16.64
CA GLY A 404 33.15 9.06 17.04
C GLY A 404 32.54 9.81 15.87
N ALA A 405 33.32 10.09 14.82
CA ALA A 405 32.83 10.74 13.61
C ALA A 405 31.77 9.89 12.88
N VAL A 406 32.00 8.57 12.79
CA VAL A 406 31.02 7.62 12.20
C VAL A 406 29.72 7.61 13.01
N ILE A 407 29.81 7.55 14.34
CA ILE A 407 28.63 7.57 15.22
C ILE A 407 27.86 8.89 15.08
N HIS A 408 28.56 10.02 15.00
CA HIS A 408 27.93 11.31 14.76
C HIS A 408 27.15 11.33 13.44
N GLN A 409 27.70 10.72 12.39
CA GLN A 409 27.04 10.62 11.09
C GLN A 409 25.79 9.72 11.13
N VAL A 410 25.80 8.66 11.96
CA VAL A 410 24.60 7.85 12.22
C VAL A 410 23.49 8.68 12.87
N ASN A 411 23.81 9.50 13.87
CA ASN A 411 22.83 10.38 14.52
C ASN A 411 22.21 11.39 13.54
N LEU A 412 23.03 12.05 12.71
CA LEU A 412 22.52 12.96 11.68
C LEU A 412 21.59 12.23 10.69
N GLY A 413 21.98 11.03 10.24
CA GLY A 413 21.15 10.20 9.37
C GLY A 413 19.81 9.82 10.01
N MET A 414 19.78 9.52 11.31
CA MET A 414 18.53 9.23 12.03
C MET A 414 17.62 10.43 12.15
N GLN A 415 18.16 11.62 12.40
CA GLN A 415 17.35 12.85 12.40
C GLN A 415 16.68 13.10 11.04
N ASP A 416 17.38 12.83 9.95
CA ASP A 416 16.82 12.99 8.61
C ASP A 416 15.75 11.93 8.30
N VAL A 417 15.91 10.69 8.76
CA VAL A 417 14.87 9.66 8.68
C VAL A 417 13.61 10.09 9.44
N VAL A 418 13.75 10.66 10.65
CA VAL A 418 12.61 11.18 11.42
C VAL A 418 11.89 12.31 10.70
N LYS A 419 12.63 13.28 10.13
CA LYS A 419 12.03 14.37 9.34
C LYS A 419 11.29 13.84 8.12
N LEU A 420 11.86 12.88 7.41
CA LEU A 420 11.27 12.30 6.21
C LEU A 420 9.97 11.54 6.53
N MET A 421 9.92 10.83 7.67
CA MET A 421 8.68 10.20 8.14
C MET A 421 7.60 11.22 8.52
N GLN A 422 7.97 12.34 9.14
CA GLN A 422 7.01 13.40 9.45
C GLN A 422 6.43 14.03 8.17
N ALA A 423 7.28 14.29 7.18
CA ALA A 423 6.84 14.80 5.88
C ALA A 423 5.96 13.79 5.13
N PHE A 424 6.28 12.49 5.20
CA PHE A 424 5.43 11.45 4.60
C PHE A 424 4.05 11.40 5.25
N ARG A 425 3.98 11.49 6.59
CA ARG A 425 2.70 11.52 7.31
C ARG A 425 1.85 12.74 6.93
N SER A 426 2.45 13.92 6.76
CA SER A 426 1.69 15.11 6.35
C SER A 426 1.10 14.97 4.95
N VAL A 427 1.85 14.42 3.99
CA VAL A 427 1.35 14.17 2.63
C VAL A 427 0.17 13.19 2.64
N LYS A 428 0.27 12.09 3.38
CA LYS A 428 -0.83 11.12 3.53
C LYS A 428 -2.09 11.73 4.16
N GLN A 429 -1.93 12.63 5.14
CA GLN A 429 -3.08 13.30 5.76
C GLN A 429 -3.80 14.21 4.77
N GLU A 430 -3.10 14.87 3.86
CA GLU A 430 -3.70 15.66 2.78
C GLU A 430 -4.48 14.79 1.78
N GLU A 431 -3.97 13.60 1.42
CA GLU A 431 -4.67 12.64 0.54
C GLU A 431 -5.94 12.02 1.14
N THR A 432 -6.17 12.15 2.46
CA THR A 432 -7.33 11.54 3.13
C THR A 432 -8.50 12.54 3.31
N VAL A 433 -8.31 13.82 2.97
CA VAL A 433 -9.29 14.90 3.21
C VAL A 433 -10.08 15.29 1.94
N ASP A 434 -9.63 14.87 0.76
CA ASP A 434 -10.38 14.93 -0.52
C ASP A 434 -11.06 13.59 -0.83
#